data_AF-A0A379VTZ6-F1
#
_entry.id   AF-A0A379VTZ6-F1
#
_cell.length_a   1.000
_cell.length_b   1.000
_cell.length_c   1.000
_cell.angle_alpha   90.00
_cell.angle_beta   90.00
_cell.angle_gamma   90.00
#
_symmetry.space_group_name_H-M   'P 1'
#
loop_
_entity.id
_entity.type
_entity.pdbx_description
1 polymer ?
#
loop_
_entity_poly.entity_id
_entity_poly.type
_entity_poly.pdbx_seq_one_letter_code
_entity_poly.pdbx_strand_id
1 'polypeptide(L)'
;MKKTKIVCTIGPKTESEEMLSKMLDAGMNVMRLNFSHGDYAEHGQRIQNLRNVMSKTGKKAAILLDTKGPEIRTIKLEGGNDVSLKAAKPLLLPPTNPWSVIMKSLPSPMKASPAT
;
A
#
# COMPACT_ATOMS: atom_id res chain seq x y z
N MET A 1 19.32 -28.39 -2.03
CA MET A 1 18.41 -27.67 -2.95
C MET A 1 17.20 -27.16 -2.18
N LYS A 2 16.87 -25.86 -2.27
CA LYS A 2 15.62 -25.35 -1.70
C LYS A 2 14.43 -25.79 -2.57
N LYS A 3 13.32 -26.18 -1.95
CA LYS A 3 12.08 -26.54 -2.65
C LYS A 3 11.09 -25.36 -2.68
N THR A 4 11.02 -24.60 -1.59
CA THR A 4 10.16 -23.41 -1.44
C THR A 4 10.58 -22.30 -2.39
N LYS A 5 9.59 -21.70 -3.07
CA LYS A 5 9.78 -20.57 -3.99
C LYS A 5 9.70 -19.24 -3.24
N ILE A 6 10.49 -18.27 -3.67
CA ILE A 6 10.54 -16.93 -3.06
C ILE A 6 9.86 -15.93 -3.98
N VAL A 7 8.91 -15.18 -3.43
CA VAL A 7 8.24 -14.05 -4.07
C VAL A 7 8.90 -12.75 -3.57
N CYS A 8 9.35 -11.90 -4.49
CA CYS A 8 9.97 -10.61 -4.16
C CYS A 8 9.12 -9.47 -4.74
N THR A 9 8.76 -8.50 -3.91
CA THR A 9 8.08 -7.29 -4.38
C THR A 9 9.11 -6.33 -4.98
N ILE A 10 8.90 -5.92 -6.23
CA ILE A 10 9.85 -5.08 -6.94
C ILE A 10 9.39 -3.62 -6.92
N GLY A 11 10.30 -2.74 -6.52
CA GLY A 11 10.12 -1.29 -6.58
C GLY A 11 11.31 -0.57 -7.23
N PRO A 12 11.33 0.78 -7.18
CA PRO A 12 12.30 1.60 -7.89
C PRO A 12 13.78 1.28 -7.59
N LYS A 13 14.09 0.83 -6.37
CA LYS A 13 15.47 0.48 -5.98
C LYS A 13 15.95 -0.87 -6.53
N THR A 14 15.05 -1.68 -7.07
CA THR A 14 15.30 -3.09 -7.42
C THR A 14 14.84 -3.46 -8.84
N GLU A 15 14.44 -2.48 -9.64
CA GLU A 15 13.87 -2.70 -10.98
C GLU A 15 14.90 -2.75 -12.11
N SER A 16 16.16 -2.36 -11.84
CA SER A 16 17.22 -2.45 -12.84
C SER A 16 17.54 -3.90 -13.19
N GLU A 17 17.95 -4.15 -14.44
CA GLU A 17 18.32 -5.50 -14.90
C GLU A 17 19.44 -6.11 -14.05
N GLU A 18 20.41 -5.29 -13.63
CA GLU A 18 21.51 -5.70 -12.75
C GLU A 18 21.01 -6.23 -11.40
N MET A 19 20.07 -5.52 -10.77
CA MET A 19 19.50 -5.92 -9.49
C MET A 19 18.59 -7.13 -9.65
N LEU A 20 17.79 -7.19 -10.72
CA LEU A 20 16.97 -8.36 -11.03
C LEU A 20 17.83 -9.61 -11.23
N SER A 21 18.95 -9.50 -11.94
CA SER A 21 19.89 -10.62 -12.12
C SER A 21 20.45 -11.11 -10.77
N LYS A 22 20.95 -10.18 -9.93
CA LYS A 22 21.43 -10.49 -8.58
C LYS A 22 20.36 -11.14 -7.71
N MET A 23 19.10 -10.70 -7.80
CA MET A 23 18.00 -11.30 -7.06
C MET A 23 17.66 -12.70 -7.55
N LEU A 24 17.72 -12.97 -8.86
CA LEU A 24 17.55 -14.32 -9.40
C LEU A 24 18.68 -15.24 -8.93
N ASP A 25 19.92 -14.76 -8.87
CA ASP A 25 21.06 -15.50 -8.29
C ASP A 25 20.87 -15.79 -6.80
N ALA A 26 20.40 -14.80 -6.04
CA ALA A 26 20.08 -14.96 -4.62
C ALA A 26 18.87 -15.89 -4.38
N GLY A 27 18.12 -16.23 -5.43
CA GLY A 27 17.06 -17.23 -5.40
C GLY A 27 15.64 -16.68 -5.51
N MET A 28 15.42 -15.45 -5.99
CA MET A 28 14.08 -14.99 -6.37
C MET A 28 13.47 -15.94 -7.41
N ASN A 29 12.17 -16.24 -7.27
CA ASN A 29 11.44 -17.09 -8.21
C ASN A 29 10.23 -16.39 -8.85
N VAL A 30 9.63 -15.43 -8.13
CA VAL A 30 8.46 -14.68 -8.60
C VAL A 30 8.67 -13.20 -8.33
N MET A 31 8.45 -12.37 -9.34
CA MET A 31 8.33 -10.92 -9.18
C MET A 31 6.88 -10.56 -8.84
N ARG A 32 6.67 -9.93 -7.70
CA ARG A 32 5.38 -9.35 -7.29
C ARG A 32 5.36 -7.86 -7.64
N LEU A 33 4.33 -7.46 -8.38
CA LEU A 33 4.02 -6.06 -8.69
C LEU A 33 2.81 -5.64 -7.86
N ASN A 34 3.01 -4.78 -6.86
CA ASN A 34 1.94 -4.28 -6.02
C ASN A 34 1.29 -3.04 -6.65
N PHE A 35 0.06 -3.17 -7.16
CA PHE A 35 -0.69 -2.10 -7.82
C PHE A 35 -1.30 -1.08 -6.86
N SER A 36 -1.05 -1.20 -5.55
CA SER A 36 -1.36 -0.12 -4.60
C SER A 36 -0.51 1.14 -4.84
N HIS A 37 0.63 0.99 -5.54
CA HIS A 37 1.59 2.04 -5.85
C HIS A 37 2.13 1.91 -7.29
N GLY A 38 2.66 3.00 -7.82
CA GLY A 38 3.22 3.07 -9.18
C GLY A 38 2.15 3.19 -10.27
N ASP A 39 2.60 3.46 -11.49
CA ASP A 39 1.74 3.54 -12.67
C ASP A 39 1.96 2.34 -13.62
N TYR A 40 1.16 2.27 -14.68
CA TYR A 40 1.27 1.20 -15.68
C TYR A 40 2.60 1.20 -16.43
N ALA A 41 3.20 2.38 -16.65
CA ALA A 41 4.45 2.50 -17.40
C ALA A 41 5.62 1.95 -16.58
N GLU A 42 5.70 2.29 -15.29
CA GLU A 42 6.68 1.76 -14.35
C GLU A 42 6.58 0.24 -14.24
N HIS A 43 5.37 -0.29 -14.03
CA HIS A 43 5.16 -1.74 -13.95
C HIS A 43 5.48 -2.44 -15.27
N GLY A 44 5.16 -1.80 -16.41
CA GLY A 44 5.54 -2.27 -17.74
C GLY A 44 7.06 -2.36 -17.92
N GLN A 45 7.80 -1.34 -17.47
CA GLN A 45 9.26 -1.32 -17.52
C GLN A 45 9.86 -2.44 -16.65
N ARG A 46 9.33 -2.66 -15.44
CA ARG A 46 9.75 -3.78 -14.57
C ARG A 46 9.57 -5.14 -15.23
N ILE A 47 8.43 -5.34 -15.89
CA ILE A 47 8.13 -6.57 -16.67
C ILE A 47 9.14 -6.74 -17.81
N GLN A 48 9.41 -5.67 -18.56
CA GLN A 48 10.35 -5.71 -19.67
C GLN A 48 11.77 -6.05 -19.20
N ASN A 49 12.24 -5.38 -18.15
CA ASN A 49 13.57 -5.63 -17.57
C ASN A 49 13.71 -7.08 -17.11
N LEU A 50 12.71 -7.64 -16.42
CA LEU A 50 12.76 -9.04 -15.99
C LEU A 50 12.81 -9.99 -17.19
N ARG A 51 12.00 -9.76 -18.24
CA ARG A 51 12.01 -10.57 -19.46
C ARG A 51 13.35 -10.51 -20.18
N ASN A 52 13.97 -9.33 -20.25
CA ASN A 52 15.31 -9.15 -20.81
C ASN A 52 16.35 -9.96 -20.03
N VAL A 53 16.33 -9.89 -18.68
CA VAL A 53 17.23 -10.66 -17.82
C VAL A 53 17.01 -12.16 -17.99
N MET A 54 15.77 -12.62 -18.06
CA MET A 54 15.45 -14.03 -18.31
C MET A 54 15.97 -14.50 -19.67
N SER A 55 15.85 -13.68 -20.72
CA SER A 55 16.39 -13.96 -22.06
C SER A 55 17.92 -14.03 -22.05
N LYS A 56 18.60 -13.07 -21.40
CA LYS A 56 20.07 -12.99 -21.33
C LYS A 56 20.69 -14.12 -20.50
N THR A 57 20.04 -14.55 -19.42
CA THR A 57 20.61 -15.49 -18.44
C THR A 57 20.10 -16.92 -18.57
N GLY A 58 19.00 -17.13 -19.32
CA GLY A 58 18.31 -18.43 -19.38
C GLY A 58 17.56 -18.82 -18.10
N LYS A 59 17.56 -17.96 -17.07
CA LYS A 59 16.86 -18.21 -15.81
C LYS A 59 15.36 -18.02 -15.97
N LYS A 60 14.58 -18.76 -15.18
CA LYS A 60 13.11 -18.70 -15.18
C LYS A 60 12.59 -18.02 -13.92
N ALA A 61 11.66 -17.09 -14.10
CA ALA A 61 10.89 -16.48 -13.03
C ALA A 61 9.44 -16.26 -13.50
N ALA A 62 8.52 -16.17 -12.54
CA ALA A 62 7.13 -15.80 -12.81
C ALA A 62 6.86 -14.33 -12.45
N ILE A 63 5.78 -13.79 -12.97
CA ILE A 63 5.30 -12.44 -12.66
C ILE A 63 3.91 -12.57 -12.04
N LEU A 64 3.74 -11.96 -10.87
CA LEU A 64 2.49 -11.92 -10.11
C LEU A 64 2.06 -10.46 -9.99
N LEU A 65 0.85 -10.18 -10.50
CA LEU A 65 0.18 -8.91 -10.28
C LEU A 65 -0.63 -9.01 -9.00
N ASP A 66 -0.32 -8.14 -8.03
CA ASP A 66 -1.06 -8.03 -6.78
C ASP A 66 -1.99 -6.82 -6.81
N THR A 67 -3.27 -7.09 -6.67
CA THR A 67 -4.33 -6.09 -6.76
C THR A 67 -4.41 -5.27 -5.47
N LYS A 68 -4.78 -3.99 -5.59
CA LYS A 68 -4.99 -3.14 -4.41
C LYS A 68 -6.13 -3.65 -3.50
N GLY A 69 -7.22 -4.12 -4.11
CA GLY A 69 -8.44 -4.53 -3.41
C GLY A 69 -9.23 -3.36 -2.80
N PRO A 70 -10.45 -3.63 -2.29
CA PRO A 70 -11.23 -2.66 -1.53
C PRO A 70 -10.58 -2.42 -0.15
N GLU A 71 -10.48 -1.15 0.26
CA GLU A 71 -9.92 -0.75 1.55
C GLU A 71 -10.72 0.41 2.15
N ILE A 72 -10.83 0.45 3.48
CA ILE A 72 -11.40 1.58 4.23
C ILE A 72 -10.23 2.42 4.74
N ARG A 73 -10.13 3.68 4.29
CA ARG A 73 -9.12 4.65 4.77
C ARG A 73 -9.79 5.87 5.36
N THR A 74 -9.18 6.42 6.41
CA THR A 74 -9.53 7.74 6.93
C THR A 74 -9.11 8.83 5.94
N ILE A 75 -9.73 10.00 6.05
CA ILE A 75 -9.44 11.14 5.17
C ILE A 75 -8.42 12.10 5.77
N LYS A 76 -8.10 13.18 5.03
CA LYS A 76 -7.20 14.23 5.49
C LYS A 76 -7.76 14.94 6.72
N LEU A 77 -6.87 15.19 7.69
CA LEU A 77 -7.13 16.03 8.86
C LEU A 77 -6.92 17.51 8.53
N GLU A 78 -7.50 18.38 9.35
CA GLU A 78 -7.38 19.83 9.20
C GLU A 78 -5.90 20.27 9.27
N GLY A 79 -5.47 21.06 8.29
CA GLY A 79 -4.07 21.51 8.18
C GLY A 79 -3.04 20.41 7.93
N GLY A 80 -3.45 19.15 7.71
CA GLY A 80 -2.54 18.02 7.59
C GLY A 80 -1.80 17.65 8.87
N ASN A 81 -2.26 18.17 10.02
CA ASN A 81 -1.64 17.94 11.31
C ASN A 81 -2.30 16.75 12.03
N ASP A 82 -1.48 16.00 12.75
CA ASP A 82 -1.96 14.92 13.60
C ASP A 82 -2.76 15.47 14.79
N VAL A 83 -3.77 14.72 15.23
CA VAL A 83 -4.62 15.07 16.37
C VAL A 83 -4.44 14.02 17.47
N SER A 84 -4.19 14.49 18.70
CA SER A 84 -4.13 13.61 19.88
C SER A 84 -5.52 13.24 20.38
N LEU A 85 -5.80 11.94 20.43
CA LEU A 85 -7.04 11.41 21.02
C LEU A 85 -6.85 11.15 22.52
N LYS A 86 -7.88 11.48 23.32
CA LYS A 86 -7.91 11.18 24.76
C LYS A 86 -8.87 10.03 25.02
N ALA A 87 -8.49 9.12 25.91
CA ALA A 87 -9.36 8.04 26.36
C ALA A 87 -10.68 8.59 26.92
N ALA A 88 -11.76 7.83 26.74
CA ALA A 88 -13.12 8.16 27.17
C ALA A 88 -13.74 9.42 26.53
N LYS A 89 -13.11 10.01 25.50
CA LYS A 89 -13.73 11.08 24.70
C LYS A 89 -14.39 10.49 23.45
N PRO A 90 -15.69 10.72 23.21
CA PRO A 90 -16.37 10.21 22.02
C PRO A 90 -15.83 10.87 20.75
N LEU A 91 -15.63 10.06 19.71
CA LEU A 91 -15.22 10.46 18.36
C LEU A 91 -16.30 10.05 17.36
N LEU A 92 -16.72 10.98 16.51
CA LEU A 92 -17.71 10.73 15.46
C LEU A 92 -17.00 10.47 14.12
N LEU A 93 -17.37 9.37 13.45
CA LEU A 93 -16.96 9.06 12.08
C LEU A 93 -18.19 9.18 11.16
N PRO A 94 -18.39 10.31 10.47
CA PRO A 94 -19.56 10.50 9.62
C PRO A 94 -19.51 9.59 8.38
N PRO A 95 -20.66 9.10 7.89
CA PRO A 95 -20.73 8.20 6.72
C PRO A 95 -20.55 8.90 5.36
N THR A 96 -20.43 10.23 5.31
CA THR A 96 -20.37 11.02 4.06
C THR A 96 -19.27 12.09 4.08
N ASN A 97 -18.76 12.45 2.89
CA ASN A 97 -17.86 13.58 2.67
C ASN A 97 -18.63 14.72 1.94
N PRO A 98 -18.19 15.99 2.02
CA PRO A 98 -17.24 16.34 0.95
C PRO A 98 -15.95 17.06 1.38
N TRP A 99 -15.86 17.74 2.52
CA TRP A 99 -14.62 18.43 2.91
C TRP A 99 -14.48 18.47 4.43
N SER A 100 -13.39 17.88 4.94
CA SER A 100 -12.94 17.79 6.34
C SER A 100 -13.77 16.91 7.29
N VAL A 101 -13.12 15.91 7.89
CA VAL A 101 -13.58 15.37 9.19
C VAL A 101 -13.32 16.50 10.18
N ILE A 102 -14.36 17.27 10.46
CA ILE A 102 -14.33 18.25 11.53
C ILE A 102 -14.36 17.45 12.84
N MET A 103 -13.19 17.17 13.42
CA MET A 103 -13.08 16.75 14.82
C MET A 103 -13.39 17.96 15.71
N LYS A 104 -14.66 18.40 15.73
CA LYS A 104 -15.12 19.33 16.77
C LYS A 104 -15.10 18.57 18.09
N SER A 105 -14.35 19.08 19.06
CA SER A 105 -14.54 18.66 20.44
C SER A 105 -16.01 18.87 20.79
N LEU A 106 -16.75 17.78 21.01
CA LEU A 106 -18.08 17.88 21.59
C LEU A 106 -17.96 18.68 22.89
N PRO A 107 -18.74 19.76 23.08
CA PRO A 107 -18.88 20.34 24.40
C PRO A 107 -19.39 19.25 25.35
N SER A 108 -18.92 19.29 26.60
CA SER A 108 -19.30 18.40 27.70
C SER A 108 -20.80 18.05 27.67
N PRO A 109 -21.18 16.82 28.09
CA PRO A 109 -22.50 16.27 27.81
C PRO A 109 -23.60 17.28 28.14
N MET A 110 -24.37 17.67 27.11
CA MET A 110 -25.67 18.32 27.30
C MET A 110 -26.45 17.46 28.28
N LYS A 111 -26.63 17.95 29.51
CA LYS A 111 -27.49 17.32 30.50
C LYS A 111 -28.87 17.20 29.85
N ALA A 112 -29.30 15.98 29.59
CA ALA A 112 -30.68 15.70 29.25
C ALA A 112 -31.53 16.18 30.44
N SER A 113 -32.34 17.23 30.21
CA SER A 113 -33.38 17.60 31.15
C SER A 113 -34.43 16.48 31.14
N PRO A 114 -34.81 15.92 32.30
CA PRO A 114 -35.90 14.96 32.32
C PRO A 114 -37.19 15.67 31.92
N ALA A 115 -37.90 15.09 30.95
CA ALA A 115 -39.23 15.51 30.57
C ALA A 115 -40.20 15.20 31.73
N THR A 116 -40.79 16.24 32.30
CA THR A 116 -42.09 16.18 32.99
C THR A 116 -43.21 16.33 31.99
#